data_AF-S4PZA8-F1
#
_entry.id   AF-S4PZA8-F1
#
_cell.length_a   1.000
_cell.length_b   1.000
_cell.length_c   1.000
_cell.angle_alpha   90.00
_cell.angle_beta   90.00
_cell.angle_gamma   90.00
#
_symmetry.space_group_name_H-M   'P 1'
#
loop_
_entity.id
_entity.type
_entity.pdbx_description
1 polymer ?
#
loop_
_entity_poly.entity_id
_entity_poly.type
_entity_poly.pdbx_seq_one_letter_code
_entity_poly.pdbx_strand_id
1 'polypeptide(L)' 'MIVFGGGNEGIVHELHVFNTTTNQWFVPVTKGEVPPGCAAYGFVVDGTRLLVFGGMVEYGKYSNDLYEL' A
#
# COMPACT_ATOMS: atom_id res chain seq x y z
N MET A 1 1.44 7.06 -10.86
CA MET A 1 1.51 7.28 -9.39
C MET A 1 0.92 6.06 -8.70
N ILE A 2 1.45 5.67 -7.55
CA ILE A 2 1.03 4.47 -6.81
C ILE A 2 0.65 4.91 -5.40
N VAL A 3 -0.48 4.42 -4.90
CA VAL A 3 -0.98 4.68 -3.54
C VAL A 3 -1.40 3.35 -2.93
N PHE A 4 -0.91 3.03 -1.75
CA PHE A 4 -1.30 1.83 -1.01
C PHE A 4 -1.89 2.22 0.35
N GLY A 5 -2.98 1.59 0.76
CA GLY A 5 -3.57 1.79 2.08
C GLY A 5 -3.82 3.25 2.51
N GLY A 6 -3.40 3.61 3.72
CA GLY A 6 -3.80 4.85 4.38
C GLY A 6 -5.09 4.70 5.18
N GLY A 7 -5.42 5.70 6.00
CA GLY A 7 -6.62 5.63 6.82
C GLY A 7 -7.19 6.98 7.23
N ASN A 8 -8.53 7.05 7.26
CA ASN A 8 -9.30 8.16 7.82
C ASN A 8 -10.42 7.61 8.71
N GLU A 9 -11.45 6.98 8.13
CA GLU A 9 -12.56 6.32 8.84
C GLU A 9 -12.37 4.79 8.98
N GLY A 10 -11.14 4.33 8.82
CA GLY A 10 -10.76 2.92 8.70
C GLY A 10 -9.46 2.83 7.92
N ILE A 11 -8.79 1.68 8.00
CA ILE A 11 -7.55 1.44 7.30
C ILE A 11 -7.83 0.68 6.00
N VAL A 12 -7.35 1.23 4.89
CA VAL A 12 -7.48 0.65 3.55
C VAL A 12 -6.30 -0.29 3.28
N HIS A 13 -6.54 -1.37 2.53
CA HIS A 13 -5.51 -2.36 2.13
C HIS A 13 -5.41 -2.52 0.62
N GLU A 14 -5.97 -1.58 -0.14
CA GLU A 14 -5.94 -1.59 -1.60
C GLU A 14 -4.72 -0.86 -2.17
N LEU A 15 -4.27 -1.34 -3.33
CA LEU A 15 -3.27 -0.69 -4.17
C LEU A 15 -4.00 0.06 -5.30
N HIS A 16 -3.81 1.37 -5.39
CA HIS A 16 -4.32 2.19 -6.49
C HIS A 16 -3.18 2.65 -7.38
N VAL A 17 -3.38 2.48 -8.69
CA VAL A 17 -2.44 2.93 -9.71
C VAL A 17 -3.09 3.99 -10.56
N PHE A 18 -2.43 5.14 -10.66
CA PHE A 18 -2.79 6.20 -11.58
C PHE A 18 -1.95 6.08 -12.85
N ASN A 19 -2.62 5.84 -13.96
CA ASN A 19 -2.04 5.86 -15.29
C ASN A 19 -2.05 7.29 -15.83
N THR A 20 -0.86 7.88 -15.99
CA THR A 20 -0.70 9.26 -16.48
C THR A 20 -0.96 9.40 -17.98
N THR A 21 -0.89 8.32 -18.75
CA THR A 21 -1.19 8.31 -20.19
C THR A 21 -2.70 8.38 -20.42
N THR A 22 -3.48 7.65 -19.64
CA THR A 22 -4.95 7.63 -19.76
C THR A 22 -5.65 8.58 -18.81
N ASN A 23 -4.91 9.20 -17.87
CA ASN A 23 -5.44 10.07 -16.82
C ASN A 23 -6.52 9.38 -15.96
N GLN A 24 -6.33 8.10 -15.67
CA GLN A 24 -7.30 7.26 -14.98
C GLN A 24 -6.67 6.46 -13.85
N TRP A 25 -7.46 6.25 -12.81
CA TRP A 25 -7.16 5.36 -11.70
C TRP A 25 -7.69 3.96 -11.96
N PHE A 26 -6.96 2.95 -11.52
CA PHE A 26 -7.43 1.57 -11.48
C PHE A 26 -6.81 0.83 -10.30
N VAL A 27 -7.47 -0.25 -9.89
CA VAL A 27 -6.95 -1.21 -8.90
C VAL A 27 -6.38 -2.40 -9.69
N PRO A 28 -5.06 -2.67 -9.62
CA PRO A 28 -4.47 -3.80 -10.30
C PRO A 28 -4.86 -5.12 -9.61
N VAL A 29 -4.91 -6.20 -10.38
CA VAL A 29 -5.06 -7.55 -9.81
C VAL A 29 -3.72 -7.98 -9.23
N THR A 30 -3.67 -8.18 -7.91
CA THR A 30 -2.50 -8.67 -7.18
C THR A 30 -2.59 -10.19 -6.97
N LYS A 31 -1.44 -10.81 -6.66
CA LYS A 31 -1.33 -12.24 -6.31
C LYS A 31 -0.47 -12.38 -5.07
N GLY A 32 -0.70 -13.43 -4.29
CA GLY A 32 0.02 -13.68 -3.05
C GLY A 32 -0.73 -13.18 -1.82
N GLU A 33 -0.01 -12.95 -0.74
CA GLU A 33 -0.57 -12.44 0.50
C GLU A 33 -0.79 -10.92 0.39
N VAL A 34 -2.01 -10.48 0.66
CA VAL A 34 -2.34 -9.05 0.70
C VAL A 34 -1.95 -8.53 2.08
N PRO A 35 -1.05 -7.54 2.19
CA PRO A 35 -0.68 -7.00 3.49
C PRO A 35 -1.92 -6.43 4.19
N PRO A 36 -2.00 -6.53 5.52
CA PRO A 36 -2.98 -5.76 6.25
C PRO A 36 -2.78 -4.28 5.91
N GLY A 37 -3.89 -3.57 5.73
CA GLY A 37 -3.83 -2.15 5.49
C GLY A 37 -3.04 -1.46 6.59
N CYS A 38 -2.29 -0.43 6.23
CA CYS A 38 -1.51 0.36 7.19
C CYS A 38 -1.51 1.84 6.80
N ALA A 39 -1.25 2.70 7.78
CA ALA A 39 -0.96 4.11 7.60
C ALA A 39 0.43 4.44 8.17
N ALA A 40 1.00 5.60 7.82
CA ALA A 40 2.29 6.05 8.36
C ALA A 40 3.43 5.01 8.22
N TYR A 41 3.43 4.24 7.13
CA TYR A 41 4.44 3.23 6.79
C TYR A 41 5.60 3.84 5.97
N GLY A 42 6.70 3.11 5.87
CA GLY A 42 7.77 3.40 4.91
C GLY A 42 7.45 2.80 3.53
N PHE A 43 7.67 3.55 2.45
CA PHE A 43 7.44 3.09 1.08
C PHE A 43 8.65 3.38 0.20
N VAL A 44 9.20 2.35 -0.44
CA VAL A 44 10.37 2.47 -1.33
C VAL A 44 10.11 1.74 -2.63
N VAL A 45 10.63 2.28 -3.73
CA VAL A 45 10.60 1.65 -5.05
C VAL A 45 12.03 1.27 -5.44
N ASP A 46 12.25 0.00 -5.76
CA ASP A 46 13.51 -0.55 -6.29
C ASP A 46 13.24 -1.21 -7.66
N GLY A 47 13.49 -0.48 -8.74
CA GLY A 47 13.13 -0.90 -10.09
C GLY A 47 11.62 -1.08 -10.25
N THR A 48 11.16 -2.32 -10.40
CA THR A 48 9.74 -2.68 -10.48
C THR A 48 9.17 -3.18 -9.16
N ARG A 49 9.97 -3.22 -8.09
CA ARG A 49 9.59 -3.74 -6.78
C ARG A 49 9.10 -2.60 -5.89
N LEU A 50 7.96 -2.80 -5.25
CA LEU A 50 7.36 -1.85 -4.32
C LEU A 50 7.49 -2.42 -2.91
N LEU A 51 8.22 -1.77 -2.03
CA LEU A 51 8.50 -2.25 -0.67
C LEU A 51 7.78 -1.40 0.36
N VAL A 52 7.01 -2.05 1.24
CA VAL A 52 6.30 -1.43 2.36
C VAL A 52 6.84 -1.97 3.68
N PHE A 53 7.28 -1.09 4.57
CA PHE A 53 7.82 -1.47 5.87
C PHE A 53 7.06 -0.81 7.02
N GLY A 54 6.61 -1.66 7.95
CA GLY A 54 5.95 -1.30 9.19
C GLY A 54 4.67 -0.48 9.00
N GLY A 55 4.48 0.51 9.88
CA GLY A 55 3.31 1.39 9.86
C GLY A 55 2.30 1.10 10.96
N MET A 56 1.37 2.02 11.12
CA MET A 56 0.24 1.92 12.04
C MET A 56 -0.83 1.01 11.43
N VAL A 57 -1.22 -0.02 12.19
CA VAL A 57 -2.37 -0.89 11.91
C VAL A 57 -3.53 -0.53 12.83
N GLU A 58 -4.63 -1.28 12.78
CA GLU A 58 -5.82 -0.97 13.59
C GLU A 58 -5.55 -0.95 15.09
N TYR A 59 -6.38 -0.17 15.81
CA TYR A 59 -6.37 -0.06 17.27
C TYR A 59 -5.05 0.45 17.87
N GLY A 60 -4.31 1.28 17.12
CA GLY A 60 -3.10 1.94 17.61
C GLY A 60 -1.87 1.03 17.72
N LYS A 61 -1.91 -0.15 17.10
CA LYS A 61 -0.76 -1.04 17.00
C LYS A 61 0.15 -0.61 15.84
N TYR A 62 1.41 -1.00 15.91
CA TYR A 62 2.39 -0.78 14.86
C TYR A 62 3.00 -2.11 14.44
N SER A 63 3.25 -2.27 13.14
CA SER A 63 3.95 -3.41 12.57
C SER A 63 5.42 -3.06 12.31
N ASN A 64 6.27 -4.09 12.30
CA ASN A 64 7.64 -4.07 11.80
C ASN A 64 7.84 -5.04 10.64
N ASP A 65 6.76 -5.48 10.00
CA ASP A 65 6.79 -6.40 8.87
C ASP A 65 7.25 -5.68 7.59
N LEU A 66 7.82 -6.45 6.67
CA LEU A 66 8.22 -6.00 5.34
C LEU A 66 7.40 -6.76 4.29
N TYR A 67 6.73 -6.02 3.42
CA TYR A 67 5.97 -6.56 2.30
C TYR A 67 6.53 -6.04 0.98
N GLU A 68 6.42 -6.87 -0.06
CA GLU A 68 6.61 -6.49 -1.46
C GLU A 68 5.24 -6.53 -2.15
N LEU A 69 4.81 -5.41 -2.75
CA LEU A 69 3.49 -5.27 -3.41
C LEU A 69 3.51 -5.62 -4.90
#